data_AF-A0A7X9GRP3-F1
#
_entry.id   AF-A0A7X9GRP3-F1
#
_cell.length_a   1.000
_cell.length_b   1.000
_cell.length_c   1.000
_cell.angle_alpha   90.00
_cell.angle_beta   90.00
_cell.angle_gamma   90.00
#
_symmetry.space_group_name_H-M   'P 1'
#
loop_
_entity.id
_entity.type
_entity.pdbx_description
1 polymer ?
#
loop_
_entity_poly.entity_id
_entity_poly.type
_entity_poly.pdbx_seq_one_letter_code
_entity_poly.pdbx_strand_id
1 'polypeptide(L)'
;MTTTDKILQFEEKARDYEIEKDYPNAIKYYTKAYDLAIKQEDVSIVIPCGPLEKLSKIYHKLKMYEKEIEALDILINEYMEDNRKRTEEYIARFPDMEDLALDALETNTTILDKHAEPPFPGKTLLQYNVKKYIDRREKLKHKITK
;
A
#
# COMPACT_ATOMS: atom_id res chain seq x y z
N MET A 1 2.77 21.73 14.36
CA MET A 1 2.64 20.27 14.17
C MET A 1 1.57 20.05 13.12
N THR A 2 1.99 19.58 11.95
CA THR A 2 1.12 19.29 10.80
C THR A 2 0.31 18.01 11.04
N THR A 3 -0.71 17.74 10.23
CA THR A 3 -1.43 16.45 10.28
C THR A 3 -0.50 15.29 9.91
N THR A 4 0.40 15.50 8.95
CA THR A 4 1.46 14.56 8.59
C THR A 4 2.36 14.21 9.79
N ASP A 5 2.80 15.22 10.57
CA ASP A 5 3.60 14.98 11.79
C ASP A 5 2.85 14.08 12.79
N LYS A 6 1.54 14.26 12.92
CA LYS A 6 0.70 13.45 13.82
C LYS A 6 0.57 12.00 13.33
N ILE A 7 0.40 11.80 12.02
CA ILE A 7 0.36 10.46 11.42
C ILE A 7 1.67 9.73 11.71
N LEU A 8 2.80 10.36 11.42
CA LEU A 8 4.13 9.79 11.66
C LEU A 8 4.35 9.46 13.14
N GLN A 9 3.95 10.34 14.06
CA GLN A 9 4.04 10.05 15.50
C GLN A 9 3.18 8.85 15.92
N PHE A 10 2.00 8.66 15.31
CA PHE A 10 1.20 7.46 15.58
C PHE A 10 1.87 6.20 15.01
N GLU A 11 2.46 6.26 13.81
CA GLU A 11 3.20 5.13 13.25
C GLU A 11 4.44 4.76 14.06
N GLU A 12 5.17 5.74 14.58
CA GLU A 12 6.34 5.53 15.44
C GLU A 12 5.93 4.82 16.73
N LYS A 13 4.90 5.34 17.42
CA LYS A 13 4.36 4.67 18.61
C LYS A 13 3.87 3.26 18.32
N ALA A 14 3.16 3.06 17.21
CA ALA A 14 2.70 1.75 16.81
C ALA A 14 3.86 0.77 16.56
N ARG A 15 4.96 1.26 15.97
CA ARG A 15 6.18 0.48 15.73
C ARG A 15 6.86 0.08 17.03
N ASP A 16 6.95 0.97 18.00
CA ASP A 16 7.51 0.66 19.32
C ASP A 16 6.72 -0.46 20.00
N TYR A 17 5.39 -0.36 20.00
CA TYR A 17 4.51 -1.43 20.49
C TYR A 17 4.64 -2.73 19.67
N GLU A 18 4.84 -2.65 18.34
CA GLU A 18 5.10 -3.84 17.52
C GLU A 18 6.41 -4.54 17.94
N ILE A 19 7.48 -3.77 18.20
CA ILE A 19 8.78 -4.27 18.66
C ILE A 19 8.64 -4.95 20.03
N GLU A 20 7.86 -4.34 20.93
CA GLU A 20 7.52 -4.89 22.26
C GLU A 20 6.54 -6.07 22.19
N LYS A 21 6.00 -6.39 21.01
CA LYS A 21 4.94 -7.39 20.78
C LYS A 21 3.62 -7.08 21.50
N ASP A 22 3.41 -5.83 21.91
CA ASP A 22 2.12 -5.32 22.35
C ASP A 22 1.24 -5.03 21.12
N TYR A 23 0.78 -6.11 20.49
CA TYR A 23 -0.03 -6.02 19.29
C TYR A 23 -1.35 -5.25 19.48
N PRO A 24 -2.07 -5.33 20.62
CA PRO A 24 -3.24 -4.49 20.86
C PRO A 24 -2.96 -2.99 20.75
N ASN A 25 -1.87 -2.51 21.36
CA ASN A 25 -1.51 -1.09 21.24
C ASN A 25 -0.94 -0.76 19.85
N ALA A 26 -0.16 -1.66 19.24
CA ALA A 26 0.32 -1.47 17.87
C ALA A 26 -0.86 -1.28 16.89
N ILE A 27 -1.88 -2.16 16.97
CA ILE A 27 -3.12 -2.05 16.16
C ILE A 27 -3.80 -0.70 16.40
N LYS A 28 -4.01 -0.34 17.68
CA LYS A 28 -4.67 0.92 18.05
C LYS A 28 -3.99 2.14 17.42
N TYR A 29 -2.66 2.20 17.44
CA TYR A 29 -1.93 3.35 16.91
C TYR A 29 -1.82 3.32 15.38
N TYR A 30 -1.63 2.15 14.76
CA TYR A 30 -1.70 2.06 13.29
C TYR A 30 -3.08 2.41 12.74
N THR A 31 -4.16 2.00 13.40
CA THR A 31 -5.54 2.41 13.01
C THR A 31 -5.71 3.91 13.12
N LYS A 32 -5.21 4.55 14.18
CA LYS A 32 -5.27 6.02 14.30
C LYS A 32 -4.47 6.74 13.20
N ALA A 33 -3.31 6.21 12.83
CA ALA A 33 -2.51 6.74 11.74
C ALA A 33 -3.28 6.64 10.42
N TYR A 34 -3.87 5.48 10.14
CA TYR A 34 -4.70 5.24 8.96
C TYR A 34 -5.93 6.15 8.91
N ASP A 35 -6.73 6.19 9.99
CA ASP A 35 -7.95 7.00 10.08
C ASP A 35 -7.68 8.49 9.88
N LEU A 36 -6.50 8.96 10.31
CA LEU A 36 -6.09 10.34 10.13
C LEU A 36 -5.60 10.60 8.71
N ALA A 37 -4.90 9.64 8.10
CA ALA A 37 -4.43 9.73 6.73
C ALA A 37 -5.59 9.78 5.72
N ILE A 38 -6.61 8.93 5.86
CA ILE A 38 -7.76 8.89 4.93
C ILE A 38 -8.67 10.12 5.05
N LYS A 39 -8.67 10.82 6.20
CA LYS A 39 -9.47 12.04 6.40
C LYS A 39 -8.85 13.27 5.75
N GLN A 40 -7.58 13.18 5.38
CA GLN A 40 -6.87 14.28 4.78
C GLN A 40 -6.80 13.99 3.28
N GLU A 41 -7.63 14.67 2.50
CA GLU A 41 -7.77 14.50 1.04
C GLU A 41 -6.47 14.78 0.26
N ASP A 42 -5.47 15.36 0.92
CA ASP A 42 -4.24 15.90 0.33
C ASP A 42 -2.98 15.09 0.68
N VAL A 43 -3.14 13.91 1.30
CA VAL A 43 -1.98 13.07 1.64
C VAL A 43 -1.69 12.13 0.49
N SER A 44 -0.47 12.20 -0.06
CA SER A 44 0.00 11.25 -1.08
C SER A 44 -0.38 9.82 -0.69
N ILE A 45 -0.93 9.05 -1.63
CA ILE A 45 -1.45 7.67 -1.44
C ILE A 45 -0.45 6.72 -0.74
N VAL A 46 0.84 7.07 -0.78
CA VAL A 46 1.93 6.40 -0.06
C VAL A 46 1.71 6.36 1.47
N ILE A 47 1.18 7.42 2.08
CA ILE A 47 1.04 7.54 3.53
C ILE A 47 -0.14 6.72 4.08
N PRO A 48 -1.36 6.70 3.50
CA PRO A 48 -2.44 5.87 4.04
C PRO A 48 -2.16 4.37 3.92
N CYS A 49 -1.41 3.92 2.91
CA CYS A 49 -1.13 2.50 2.74
C CYS A 49 -0.10 1.94 3.76
N GLY A 50 0.84 2.78 4.23
CA GLY A 50 1.88 2.37 5.19
C GLY A 50 1.34 1.72 6.47
N PRO A 51 0.44 2.39 7.23
CA PRO A 51 -0.18 1.82 8.42
C PRO A 51 -0.98 0.55 8.12
N LEU A 52 -1.65 0.50 6.97
CA LEU A 52 -2.52 -0.60 6.60
C LEU A 52 -1.72 -1.87 6.24
N GLU A 53 -0.55 -1.73 5.59
CA GLU A 53 0.40 -2.83 5.41
C GLU A 53 0.88 -3.41 6.74
N LYS A 54 1.10 -2.54 7.74
CA LYS A 54 1.52 -2.96 9.08
C LYS A 54 0.41 -3.70 9.81
N LEU A 55 -0.82 -3.17 9.74
CA LEU A 55 -2.01 -3.84 10.28
C LEU A 55 -2.21 -5.23 9.66
N SER A 56 -2.14 -5.35 8.32
CA SER A 56 -2.24 -6.64 7.63
C SER A 56 -1.25 -7.68 8.18
N LYS A 57 0.03 -7.28 8.39
CA LYS A 57 1.06 -8.16 8.96
C LYS A 57 0.76 -8.54 10.42
N ILE A 58 0.26 -7.61 11.24
CA ILE A 58 -0.10 -7.90 12.64
C ILE A 58 -1.31 -8.84 12.71
N TYR A 59 -2.37 -8.56 11.94
CA TYR A 59 -3.53 -9.42 11.85
C TYR A 59 -3.15 -10.84 11.43
N HIS A 60 -2.18 -10.98 10.51
CA HIS A 60 -1.64 -12.28 10.17
C HIS A 60 -1.02 -13.01 11.37
N LYS A 61 -0.11 -12.33 12.10
CA LYS A 61 0.58 -12.89 13.27
C LYS A 61 -0.42 -13.36 14.33
N LEU A 62 -1.52 -12.64 14.49
CA LEU A 62 -2.60 -12.95 15.43
C LEU A 62 -3.64 -13.94 14.87
N LYS A 63 -3.47 -14.44 13.64
CA LYS A 63 -4.42 -15.32 12.94
C LYS A 63 -5.81 -14.70 12.75
N MET A 64 -5.91 -13.38 12.75
CA MET A 64 -7.14 -12.63 12.48
C MET A 64 -7.33 -12.50 10.96
N TYR A 65 -7.57 -13.61 10.28
CA TYR A 65 -7.54 -13.65 8.81
C TYR A 65 -8.63 -12.82 8.13
N GLU A 66 -9.81 -12.70 8.73
CA GLU A 66 -10.88 -11.82 8.22
C GLU A 66 -10.42 -10.36 8.20
N LYS A 67 -9.81 -9.90 9.30
CA LYS A 67 -9.21 -8.55 9.40
C LYS A 67 -8.04 -8.35 8.44
N GLU A 68 -7.21 -9.38 8.24
CA GLU A 68 -6.13 -9.34 7.24
C GLU A 68 -6.70 -9.19 5.82
N ILE A 69 -7.79 -9.92 5.49
CA ILE A 69 -8.48 -9.82 4.20
C ILE A 69 -9.07 -8.42 4.01
N GLU A 70 -9.78 -7.86 5.00
CA GLU A 70 -10.31 -6.49 4.96
C GLU A 70 -9.20 -5.47 4.65
N ALA A 71 -8.07 -5.57 5.34
CA ALA A 71 -6.93 -4.67 5.11
C ALA A 71 -6.31 -4.86 3.71
N LEU A 72 -6.23 -6.09 3.21
CA LEU A 72 -5.71 -6.38 1.87
C LEU A 72 -6.64 -5.87 0.78
N ASP A 73 -7.96 -5.97 0.94
CA ASP A 73 -8.92 -5.45 -0.04
C ASP A 73 -8.80 -3.94 -0.20
N ILE A 74 -8.63 -3.21 0.91
CA ILE A 74 -8.39 -1.77 0.89
C ILE A 74 -7.04 -1.46 0.21
N LEU A 75 -5.94 -2.13 0.60
CA LEU A 75 -4.62 -1.93 -0.02
C LEU A 75 -4.64 -2.17 -1.53
N ILE A 76 -5.36 -3.21 -1.98
CA ILE A 76 -5.52 -3.52 -3.40
C ILE A 76 -6.20 -2.36 -4.09
N ASN A 77 -7.35 -1.89 -3.59
CA ASN A 77 -8.09 -0.80 -4.24
C ASN A 77 -7.28 0.49 -4.32
N GLU A 78 -6.64 0.90 -3.23
CA GLU A 78 -5.84 2.14 -3.17
C GLU A 78 -4.65 2.08 -4.13
N TYR A 79 -3.91 0.97 -4.15
CA TYR A 79 -2.76 0.83 -5.06
C TYR A 79 -3.16 0.65 -6.52
N MET A 80 -4.31 0.01 -6.81
CA MET A 80 -4.84 -0.07 -8.17
C MET A 80 -5.19 1.30 -8.71
N GLU A 81 -5.79 2.15 -7.88
CA GLU A 81 -6.17 3.51 -8.28
C GLU A 81 -4.94 4.40 -8.48
N ASP A 82 -3.92 4.33 -7.61
CA ASP A 82 -2.65 5.05 -7.85
C ASP A 82 -1.94 4.54 -9.11
N ASN A 83 -1.92 3.23 -9.32
CA ASN A 83 -1.34 2.64 -10.53
C ASN A 83 -2.04 3.14 -11.78
N ARG A 84 -3.38 3.26 -11.78
CA ARG A 84 -4.15 3.82 -12.90
C ARG A 84 -3.72 5.25 -13.19
N LYS A 85 -3.72 6.13 -12.17
CA LYS A 85 -3.34 7.55 -12.32
C LYS A 85 -1.92 7.72 -12.85
N ARG A 86 -0.96 6.99 -12.26
CA ARG A 86 0.44 6.99 -12.73
C ARG A 86 0.58 6.52 -14.17
N THR A 87 -0.22 5.52 -14.55
CA THR A 87 -0.23 5.00 -15.93
C THR A 87 -0.73 6.06 -16.90
N GLU A 88 -1.85 6.71 -16.59
CA GLU A 88 -2.40 7.79 -17.40
C GLU A 88 -1.41 8.96 -17.56
N GLU A 89 -0.79 9.40 -16.47
CA GLU A 89 0.24 10.45 -16.49
C GLU A 89 1.47 10.04 -17.29
N TYR A 90 1.89 8.78 -17.18
CA TYR A 90 3.05 8.26 -17.91
C TYR A 90 2.80 8.17 -19.40
N ILE A 91 1.63 7.67 -19.82
CA ILE A 91 1.22 7.60 -21.23
C ILE A 91 1.12 9.01 -21.81
N ALA A 92 0.56 9.97 -21.06
CA ALA A 92 0.50 11.36 -21.49
C ALA A 92 1.89 11.98 -21.73
N ARG A 93 2.90 11.56 -20.96
CA ARG A 93 4.29 12.01 -21.10
C ARG A 93 5.10 11.23 -22.14
N PHE A 94 4.81 9.94 -22.31
CA PHE A 94 5.52 8.99 -23.17
C PHE A 94 4.52 8.09 -23.94
N PRO A 95 3.86 8.61 -24.99
CA PRO A 95 2.80 7.87 -25.69
C PRO A 95 3.27 6.59 -26.38
N ASP A 96 4.55 6.50 -26.74
CA ASP A 96 5.18 5.31 -27.33
C ASP A 96 5.30 4.13 -26.33
N MET A 97 5.04 4.39 -25.06
CA MET A 97 5.10 3.40 -23.98
C MET A 97 3.71 2.91 -23.54
N GLU A 98 2.64 3.26 -24.26
CA GLU A 98 1.25 2.92 -23.93
C GLU A 98 1.03 1.42 -23.70
N ASP A 99 1.40 0.58 -24.67
CA ASP A 99 1.21 -0.87 -24.58
C ASP A 99 1.91 -1.45 -23.34
N LEU A 100 3.12 -0.98 -23.05
CA LEU A 100 3.89 -1.43 -21.90
C LEU A 100 3.24 -1.01 -20.57
N ALA A 101 2.74 0.23 -20.49
CA ALA A 101 2.14 0.76 -19.29
C ALA A 101 0.77 0.10 -19.00
N LEU A 102 -0.02 -0.18 -20.04
CA LEU A 102 -1.29 -0.90 -19.93
C LEU A 102 -1.09 -2.38 -19.57
N ASP A 103 -0.11 -3.07 -20.15
CA ASP A 103 0.20 -4.48 -19.80
C ASP A 103 0.57 -4.63 -18.32
N ALA A 104 1.30 -3.67 -17.75
CA ALA A 104 1.60 -3.70 -16.32
C ALA A 104 0.39 -3.44 -15.43
N LEU A 105 -0.48 -2.52 -15.85
CA LEU A 105 -1.71 -2.23 -15.12
C LEU A 105 -2.63 -3.46 -15.10
N GLU A 106 -2.70 -4.21 -16.21
CA GLU A 106 -3.47 -5.45 -16.30
C GLU A 106 -2.86 -6.58 -15.46
N THR A 107 -1.55 -6.75 -15.52
CA THR A 107 -0.85 -7.84 -14.83
C THR A 107 -0.62 -7.56 -13.34
N ASN A 108 -0.83 -6.33 -12.87
CA ASN A 108 -0.58 -5.88 -11.50
C ASN A 108 0.87 -6.07 -11.06
N THR A 109 1.79 -5.99 -12.02
CA THR A 109 3.22 -6.20 -11.81
C THR A 109 4.00 -4.90 -11.81
N THR A 110 5.23 -4.96 -11.31
CA THR A 110 6.10 -3.80 -11.27
C THR A 110 6.76 -3.58 -12.63
N ILE A 111 6.63 -2.36 -13.15
CA ILE A 111 7.50 -1.84 -14.21
C ILE A 111 8.49 -0.84 -13.64
N LEU A 112 9.74 -0.95 -14.09
CA LEU A 112 10.76 0.05 -13.88
C LEU A 112 10.65 1.13 -14.96
N ASP A 113 10.61 2.39 -14.54
CA ASP A 113 10.60 3.53 -15.44
C ASP A 113 11.99 3.68 -16.11
N LYS A 114 12.03 3.36 -17.40
CA LYS A 114 13.24 3.46 -18.24
C LYS A 114 13.61 4.92 -18.56
N HIS A 115 12.68 5.84 -18.38
CA HIS A 115 12.83 7.28 -18.63
C HIS A 115 13.05 8.10 -17.35
N ALA A 116 13.15 7.45 -16.19
CA ALA A 116 13.39 8.13 -14.92
C ALA A 116 14.66 9.01 -15.01
N GLU A 117 14.53 10.27 -14.64
CA GLU A 117 15.65 11.21 -14.69
C GLU A 117 16.63 10.97 -13.52
N PRO A 118 17.89 11.42 -13.66
CA PRO A 118 18.86 11.39 -12.57
C PRO A 118 18.31 12.02 -11.27
N PRO A 119 18.64 11.46 -10.09
CA PRO A 119 19.67 10.44 -9.85
C PRO A 119 19.16 8.99 -9.88
N PHE A 120 17.90 8.73 -10.30
CA PHE A 120 17.28 7.41 -10.20
C PHE A 120 16.80 6.79 -11.54
N PRO A 121 17.60 6.83 -12.63
CA PRO A 121 17.20 6.23 -13.90
C PRO A 121 17.01 4.71 -13.77
N GLY A 122 15.90 4.19 -14.29
CA GLY A 122 15.57 2.76 -14.21
C GLY A 122 15.31 2.23 -12.81
N LYS A 123 15.22 3.09 -11.79
CA LYS A 123 14.99 2.72 -10.37
C LYS A 123 13.66 3.20 -9.82
N THR A 124 12.94 4.04 -10.55
CA THR A 124 11.59 4.49 -10.18
C THR A 124 10.57 3.45 -10.62
N LEU A 125 9.67 3.07 -9.71
CA LEU A 125 8.57 2.16 -10.03
C LEU A 125 7.48 2.95 -10.74
N LEU A 126 7.08 2.50 -11.92
CA LEU A 126 5.89 3.01 -12.61
C LEU A 126 4.63 2.65 -11.82
N GLN A 127 4.60 1.45 -11.24
CA GLN A 127 3.44 0.86 -10.55
C GLN A 127 3.86 0.02 -9.34
N TYR A 128 3.01 -0.03 -8.31
CA TYR A 128 3.16 -0.97 -7.20
C TYR A 128 2.83 -2.39 -7.63
N ASN A 129 3.53 -3.37 -7.05
CA ASN A 129 3.19 -4.78 -7.17
C ASN A 129 1.94 -5.08 -6.34
N VAL A 130 0.76 -4.94 -6.95
CA VAL A 130 -0.54 -5.26 -6.32
C VAL A 130 -0.79 -6.78 -6.31
N LYS A 131 -0.20 -7.50 -7.27
CA LYS A 131 -0.32 -8.96 -7.38
C LYS A 131 0.03 -9.69 -6.08
N LYS A 132 1.06 -9.23 -5.35
CA LYS A 132 1.42 -9.84 -4.06
C LYS A 132 0.29 -9.78 -3.02
N TYR A 133 -0.52 -8.72 -3.01
CA TYR A 133 -1.65 -8.57 -2.10
C TYR A 133 -2.84 -9.42 -2.54
N ILE A 134 -3.11 -9.47 -3.85
CA ILE A 134 -4.15 -10.33 -4.45
C ILE A 134 -3.87 -11.80 -4.12
N ASP A 135 -2.67 -12.29 -4.46
CA ASP A 135 -2.28 -13.69 -4.23
C ASP A 135 -2.34 -14.05 -2.74
N ARG A 136 -2.02 -13.09 -1.87
CA ARG A 136 -2.11 -13.25 -0.42
C ARG A 136 -3.55 -13.38 0.06
N ARG A 137 -4.43 -12.48 -0.40
CA ARG A 137 -5.85 -12.48 -0.06
C ARG A 137 -6.52 -13.78 -0.47
N GLU A 138 -6.28 -14.27 -1.68
CA GLU A 138 -6.89 -15.53 -2.15
C GLU A 138 -6.42 -16.75 -1.34
N LYS A 139 -5.15 -16.79 -0.93
CA LYS A 139 -4.64 -17.82 -0.01
C LYS A 139 -5.35 -17.81 1.34
N LEU A 140 -5.69 -16.63 1.87
CA LEU A 140 -6.41 -16.49 3.13
C LEU A 140 -7.87 -16.87 2.99
N LYS A 141 -8.54 -16.47 1.91
CA LYS A 141 -9.93 -16.88 1.62
C LYS A 141 -10.07 -18.40 1.59
N HIS A 142 -9.12 -19.10 0.96
CA HIS A 142 -9.10 -20.57 0.97
C HIS A 142 -8.81 -21.20 2.34
N LYS A 143 -8.17 -20.45 3.24
CA LYS A 143 -7.84 -20.92 4.59
C LYS A 143 -9.02 -20.82 5.55
N ILE A 144 -9.89 -19.83 5.37
CA ILE A 144 -11.06 -19.60 6.23
C ILE A 144 -12.29 -20.41 5.80
N THR A 145 -12.34 -20.89 4.55
CA THR A 145 -13.45 -21.71 4.01
C THR A 145 -13.25 -23.21 4.20
N LYS A 146 -12.13 -23.63 4.81
CA LYS A 146 -11.79 -25.04 5.13
C LYS A 146 -11.88 -25.29 6.62
#